data_AF-A0A4S8RMA2-F1
#
_entry.id   AF-A0A4S8RMA2-F1
#
_cell.length_a   1.000
_cell.length_b   1.000
_cell.length_c   1.000
_cell.angle_alpha   90.00
_cell.angle_beta   90.00
_cell.angle_gamma   90.00
#
_symmetry.space_group_name_H-M   'P 1'
#
loop_
_entity.id
_entity.type
_entity.pdbx_description
1 polymer ?
#
loop_
_entity_poly.entity_id
_entity_poly.type
_entity_poly.pdbx_seq_one_letter_code
_entity_poly.pdbx_strand_id
1 'polypeptide(L)' 'ENIFSRYGVPRAIISDGGSHFCNRPVGILMRKYGIVHKVSTAYHPQTNGQAELANREIKRIIEKR' A
#
# COMPACT_ATOMS: atom_id res chain seq x y z
N GLU A 1 6.12 14.23 -7.14
CA GLU A 1 7.33 13.43 -6.84
C GLU A 1 6.98 11.94 -6.80
N ASN A 2 7.93 11.06 -7.14
CA ASN A 2 7.75 9.60 -7.07
C ASN A 2 8.09 9.05 -5.68
N ILE A 3 7.25 8.17 -5.12
CA ILE A 3 7.39 7.63 -3.77
C ILE A 3 8.74 6.90 -3.57
N PHE A 4 9.15 6.05 -4.51
CA PHE A 4 10.40 5.30 -4.39
C PHE A 4 11.66 6.18 -4.49
N SER A 5 11.60 7.29 -5.22
CA SER A 5 12.72 8.22 -5.31
C SER A 5 12.93 8.99 -3.99
N ARG A 6 11.84 9.26 -3.26
CA ARG A 6 11.87 10.02 -2.03
C ARG A 6 12.18 9.18 -0.80
N TYR A 7 11.61 7.98 -0.72
CA TYR A 7 11.69 7.12 0.48
C TYR A 7 12.50 5.85 0.26
N GLY A 8 13.00 5.63 -0.96
CA GLY A 8 13.66 4.39 -1.35
C GLY A 8 12.69 3.29 -1.76
N VAL A 9 13.25 2.18 -2.24
CA VAL A 9 12.50 0.98 -2.62
C VAL A 9 12.29 0.10 -1.38
N PRO A 10 11.04 -0.21 -1.00
CA PRO A 10 10.78 -1.04 0.17
C PRO A 10 11.10 -2.50 -0.10
N ARG A 11 11.47 -3.25 0.95
CA ARG A 11 11.64 -4.72 0.86
C ARG A 11 10.33 -5.46 0.57
N ALA A 12 9.21 -4.96 1.10
CA ALA A 12 7.90 -5.54 0.91
C ALA A 12 6.80 -4.47 0.91
N ILE A 13 5.73 -4.73 0.16
CA ILE A 13 4.50 -3.93 0.17
C ILE A 13 3.35 -4.85 0.53
N ILE A 14 2.52 -4.39 1.46
CA ILE A 14 1.29 -5.07 1.86
C ILE A 14 0.12 -4.25 1.32
N SER A 15 -0.80 -4.87 0.59
CA SER A 15 -2.01 -4.22 0.09
C SER A 15 -3.25 -5.06 0.38
N ASP A 16 -4.43 -4.48 0.22
CA ASP A 16 -5.65 -5.26 0.08
C ASP A 16 -5.68 -6.02 -1.26
N GLY A 17 -6.69 -6.88 -1.42
CA GLY A 17 -6.95 -7.66 -2.63
C GLY A 17 -7.58 -6.88 -3.79
N GLY A 18 -7.59 -5.55 -3.74
CA GLY A 18 -8.14 -4.72 -4.81
C GLY A 18 -7.44 -4.98 -6.15
N SER A 19 -8.21 -5.00 -7.23
CA SER A 19 -7.72 -5.25 -8.59
C SER A 19 -6.64 -4.24 -9.04
N HIS A 20 -6.67 -3.03 -8.49
CA HIS A 20 -5.65 -2.00 -8.73
C HIS A 20 -4.28 -2.36 -8.16
N PHE A 21 -4.20 -3.20 -7.13
CA PHE A 21 -2.93 -3.70 -6.57
C PHE A 21 -2.55 -5.07 -7.12
N CYS A 22 -3.54 -5.89 -7.49
CA CYS A 22 -3.33 -7.26 -7.97
C CYS A 22 -3.24 -7.39 -9.50
N ASN A 23 -2.97 -6.30 -10.24
CA ASN A 23 -2.85 -6.34 -11.70
C ASN A 23 -1.43 -6.68 -12.19
N ARG A 24 -1.34 -7.08 -13.45
CA ARG A 24 -0.09 -7.47 -14.11
C ARG A 24 0.98 -6.36 -14.12
N PRO A 25 0.68 -5.10 -14.47
CA PRO A 25 1.67 -4.02 -14.39
C PRO A 25 2.31 -3.87 -13.01
N VAL A 26 1.50 -3.89 -11.94
CA VAL A 26 2.01 -3.80 -10.56
C VAL A 26 2.88 -5.02 -10.25
N GLY A 27 2.45 -6.24 -10.59
CA GLY A 27 3.27 -7.44 -10.40
C GLY A 27 4.63 -7.39 -11.12
N ILE A 28 4.67 -6.85 -12.34
CA ILE A 28 5.93 -6.64 -13.09
C ILE A 28 6.82 -5.62 -12.37
N LEU A 29 6.23 -4.51 -11.90
CA LEU A 29 6.95 -3.46 -11.17
C LEU A 29 7.59 -4.01 -9.89
N MET A 30 6.82 -4.74 -9.09
CA MET A 30 7.30 -5.33 -7.84
C MET A 30 8.47 -6.28 -8.10
N ARG A 31 8.36 -7.13 -9.12
CA ARG A 31 9.45 -8.03 -9.53
C ARG A 31 10.70 -7.28 -9.99
N LYS A 32 10.53 -6.24 -10.81
CA LYS A 32 11.65 -5.41 -11.32
C LYS A 32 12.46 -4.79 -10.19
N TYR A 33 11.79 -4.36 -9.12
CA TYR A 33 12.41 -3.71 -7.97
C TYR A 33 12.71 -4.68 -6.81
N GLY A 34 12.48 -5.99 -6.97
CA GLY A 34 12.71 -6.98 -5.91
C GLY A 34 11.80 -6.83 -4.69
N ILE A 35 10.65 -6.18 -4.86
CA ILE A 35 9.68 -5.93 -3.79
C ILE A 35 8.81 -7.17 -3.59
N VAL A 36 8.73 -7.66 -2.35
CA VAL A 36 7.79 -8.73 -1.99
C VAL A 36 6.39 -8.14 -1.83
N HIS A 37 5.48 -8.46 -2.74
CA HIS A 37 4.08 -8.05 -2.63
C HIS A 37 3.27 -9.08 -1.85
N LYS A 38 2.70 -8.67 -0.72
CA LYS A 38 1.80 -9.48 0.10
C LYS A 38 0.39 -8.91 0.02
N VAL A 39 -0.55 -9.74 -0.38
CA VAL A 39 -1.96 -9.36 -0.46
C VAL A 39 -2.66 -9.84 0.79
N SER A 40 -3.29 -8.93 1.52
CA SER A 40 -4.12 -9.28 2.67
C SER A 40 -5.37 -10.01 2.19
N THR A 41 -5.77 -11.04 2.93
CA THR A 41 -7.05 -11.70 2.70
C THR A 41 -8.20 -10.76 3.08
N ALA A 42 -9.36 -10.96 2.43
CA ALA A 42 -10.58 -10.26 2.81
C ALA A 42 -10.87 -10.51 4.31
N TYR A 43 -11.40 -9.50 5.00
CA TYR A 43 -11.73 -9.56 6.43
C TYR A 43 -10.53 -9.71 7.38
N HIS A 44 -9.31 -9.37 6.94
CA HIS A 44 -8.12 -9.29 7.80
C HIS A 44 -7.60 -7.84 7.98
N PRO A 45 -8.40 -6.93 8.59
CA PRO A 45 -8.07 -5.51 8.71
C PRO A 45 -6.77 -5.23 9.48
N GLN A 46 -6.32 -6.16 10.34
CA GLN A 46 -5.07 -6.01 11.07
C GLN A 46 -3.84 -5.91 10.15
N THR A 47 -3.85 -6.59 9.00
CA THR A 47 -2.69 -6.58 8.08
C THR A 47 -2.48 -5.19 7.45
N ASN A 48 -3.57 -4.43 7.25
CA ASN A 48 -3.53 -3.09 6.65
C ASN A 48 -3.83 -1.98 7.68
N GLY A 49 -3.88 -2.32 8.98
CA GLY A 49 -4.38 -1.44 10.03
C GLY A 49 -3.61 -0.13 10.16
N GLN A 50 -2.30 -0.13 9.91
CA GLN A 50 -1.49 1.09 9.92
C GLN A 50 -1.92 2.07 8.82
N ALA A 51 -2.19 1.57 7.61
CA ALA A 51 -2.67 2.41 6.52
C ALA A 51 -4.10 2.92 6.79
N GLU A 52 -4.98 2.09 7.36
CA GLU A 52 -6.33 2.49 7.74
C GLU A 52 -6.35 3.57 8.83
N LEU A 53 -5.49 3.44 9.85
CA LEU A 53 -5.34 4.45 10.90
C LEU A 53 -4.80 5.76 10.34
N ALA A 54 -3.76 5.72 9.51
CA ALA A 54 -3.22 6.90 8.84
C ALA A 54 -4.28 7.60 7.99
N ASN A 55 -5.07 6.83 7.21
CA ASN A 55 -6.16 7.38 6.40
C ASN A 55 -7.25 8.05 7.26
N ARG A 56 -7.61 7.44 8.41
CA ARG A 56 -8.57 8.03 9.35
C ARG A 56 -8.08 9.36 9.92
N GLU A 57 -6.79 9.43 10.28
CA GLU A 57 -6.20 10.66 10.81
C GLU A 57 -6.15 11.75 9.74
N ILE A 58 -5.73 11.42 8.52
CA ILE A 58 -5.73 12.35 7.38
C ILE A 58 -7.14 12.90 7.12
N LYS A 59 -8.17 12.04 7.10
CA LYS A 59 -9.57 12.49 6.95
C LYS A 59 -9.98 13.46 8.05
N ARG A 60 -9.66 13.14 9.31
CA ARG A 60 -9.96 14.02 10.45
C ARG A 60 -9.28 15.39 10.32
N ILE A 61 -8.04 15.43 9.85
CA ILE A 61 -7.30 16.68 9.63
C ILE A 61 -7.94 17.50 8.49
N ILE A 62 -8.37 16.85 7.42
CA ILE A 62 -9.02 17.50 6.27
C ILE A 62 -10.41 18.03 6.66
N GLU A 63 -11.20 17.28 7.41
CA GLU A 63 -12.56 17.66 7.82
C GLU A 63 -12.60 18.76 8.89
N LYS A 64 -11.53 18.91 9.69
CA LYS A 64 -11.41 19.97 10.70
C LYS A 64 -10.81 21.28 10.16
N ARG A 65 -10.36 21.28 8.91
CA ARG A 65 -9.96 22.50 8.18
C ARG A 65 -11.14 23.05 7.41
#